data_AF-A0A0F3IDX3-F1
#
_entry.id   AF-A0A0F3IDX3-F1
#
_cell.length_a   1.000
_cell.length_b   1.000
_cell.length_c   1.000
_cell.angle_alpha   90.00
_cell.angle_beta   90.00
_cell.angle_gamma   90.00
#
_symmetry.space_group_name_H-M   'P 1'
#
loop_
_entity.id
_entity.type
_entity.pdbx_description
1 polymer ?
#
loop_
_entity_poly.entity_id
_entity_poly.type
_entity_poly.pdbx_seq_one_letter_code
_entity_poly.pdbx_strand_id
1 'polypeptide(L)'
;MEDNERAAEHLDRVLAKLLDELDINERQLVKLPVLFRKLNPFIIDPLKNSLGGSGNKGSVFHQNLMLNQLQAGTEPRTSLGARKADAELPEMYYAFSPNLANGLLLSSPPADNGNGDAQPDWVFAYTKPDGPLVDGKDIFAQGAVKALGRVGVRPYEIDAWDWAHLGQGEVHCTSNVWRDVSPDAAWWRTRN
;
A
#
# COMPACT_ATOMS: atom_id res chain seq x y z
N MET A 1 -3.82 11.58 17.02
CA MET A 1 -2.46 11.02 17.18
C MET A 1 -2.58 9.54 17.56
N GLU A 2 -3.42 9.23 18.56
CA GLU A 2 -3.81 7.86 18.96
C GLU A 2 -4.04 6.88 17.79
N ASP A 3 -4.81 7.26 16.76
CA ASP A 3 -5.03 6.40 15.59
C ASP A 3 -3.73 5.94 14.88
N ASN A 4 -2.73 6.82 14.79
CA ASN A 4 -1.46 6.49 14.13
C ASN A 4 -0.58 5.64 15.04
N GLU A 5 -0.64 5.84 16.35
CA GLU A 5 0.06 5.00 17.33
C GLU A 5 -0.49 3.58 17.28
N ARG A 6 -1.82 3.41 17.29
CA ARG A 6 -2.47 2.11 17.14
C ARG A 6 -2.18 1.44 15.80
N ALA A 7 -2.18 2.20 14.71
CA ALA A 7 -1.79 1.69 13.40
C ALA A 7 -0.32 1.25 13.37
N ALA A 8 0.59 2.02 13.97
CA ALA A 8 2.00 1.66 14.08
C ALA A 8 2.21 0.38 14.91
N GLU A 9 1.55 0.26 16.07
CA GLU A 9 1.58 -0.96 16.88
C GLU A 9 1.09 -2.19 16.10
N HIS A 10 0.06 -2.03 15.27
CA HIS A 10 -0.42 -3.11 14.40
C HIS A 10 0.62 -3.49 13.34
N LEU A 11 1.20 -2.50 12.66
CA LEU A 11 2.26 -2.71 11.67
C LEU A 11 3.49 -3.38 12.29
N ASP A 12 3.89 -3.01 13.51
CA ASP A 12 5.03 -3.61 14.20
C ASP A 12 4.79 -5.10 14.52
N ARG A 13 3.55 -5.47 14.91
CA ARG A 13 3.19 -6.88 15.12
C ARG A 13 3.24 -7.71 13.83
N VAL A 14 2.71 -7.16 12.74
CA VAL A 14 2.76 -7.82 11.42
C VAL A 14 4.20 -7.92 10.94
N LEU A 15 4.99 -6.86 11.11
CA LEU A 15 6.37 -6.83 10.70
C LEU A 15 7.21 -7.87 11.46
N ALA A 16 7.06 -7.98 12.78
CA ALA A 16 7.77 -9.00 13.57
C ALA A 16 7.52 -10.41 13.05
N LYS A 17 6.27 -10.71 12.66
CA LYS A 17 5.89 -11.99 12.05
C LYS A 17 6.55 -12.19 10.68
N LEU A 18 6.55 -11.15 9.83
CA LEU A 18 7.16 -11.24 8.50
C LEU A 18 8.69 -11.38 8.55
N LEU A 19 9.35 -10.70 9.48
CA LEU A 19 10.79 -10.82 9.68
C LEU A 19 11.18 -12.26 10.06
N ASP A 20 10.41 -12.88 10.96
CA ASP A 20 10.60 -14.27 11.42
C ASP A 20 10.34 -15.28 10.28
N GLU A 21 9.20 -15.19 9.61
CA GLU A 21 8.79 -16.17 8.58
C GLU A 21 9.66 -16.11 7.31
N LEU A 22 10.24 -14.94 6.99
CA LEU A 22 11.05 -14.75 5.79
C LEU A 22 12.56 -14.79 6.06
N ASP A 23 12.99 -14.99 7.31
CA ASP A 23 14.39 -14.92 7.74
C ASP A 23 15.10 -13.64 7.25
N ILE A 24 14.42 -12.51 7.38
CA ILE A 24 14.96 -11.18 7.04
C ILE A 24 15.05 -10.32 8.30
N ASN A 25 15.93 -9.33 8.29
CA ASN A 25 16.10 -8.40 9.41
C ASN A 25 15.71 -6.96 9.02
N GLU A 26 15.56 -6.10 10.04
CA GLU A 26 15.14 -4.71 9.86
C GLU A 26 16.01 -3.90 8.88
N ARG A 27 17.29 -4.25 8.71
CA ARG A 27 18.18 -3.52 7.77
C ARG A 27 17.83 -3.76 6.31
N GLN A 28 17.05 -4.81 6.03
CA GLN A 28 16.56 -5.13 4.69
C GLN A 28 15.22 -4.44 4.38
N LEU A 29 14.69 -3.64 5.31
CA LEU A 29 13.44 -2.93 5.14
C LEU A 29 13.64 -1.52 4.58
N VAL A 30 12.73 -1.13 3.68
CA VAL A 30 12.52 0.25 3.27
C VAL A 30 11.22 0.73 3.91
N LYS A 31 11.29 1.75 4.77
CA LYS A 31 10.11 2.33 5.43
C LYS A 31 9.70 3.61 4.71
N LEU A 32 8.43 3.72 4.35
CA LEU A 32 7.85 4.89 3.67
C LEU A 32 6.86 5.61 4.59
N PRO A 33 6.78 6.95 4.53
CA PRO A 33 5.87 7.71 5.37
C PRO A 33 4.41 7.50 4.94
N VAL A 34 3.53 7.39 5.93
CA VAL A 34 2.08 7.32 5.75
C VAL A 34 1.42 7.74 7.06
N LEU A 35 0.24 8.37 6.98
CA LEU A 35 -0.64 8.62 8.11
C LEU A 35 -1.91 7.80 7.97
N PHE A 36 -2.40 7.30 9.09
CA PHE A 36 -3.65 6.55 9.18
C PHE A 36 -4.69 7.31 9.99
N ARG A 37 -5.96 6.98 9.76
CA ARG A 37 -7.07 7.32 10.65
C ARG A 37 -7.98 6.12 10.85
N LYS A 38 -8.58 6.04 12.03
CA LYS A 38 -9.60 5.02 12.31
C LYS A 38 -10.86 5.35 11.51
N LEU A 39 -11.39 4.34 10.82
CA LEU A 39 -12.68 4.44 10.14
C LEU A 39 -13.78 4.43 11.21
N ASN A 40 -14.53 5.51 11.30
CA ASN A 40 -15.71 5.55 12.15
C ASN A 40 -16.93 5.07 11.34
N PRO A 41 -17.55 3.93 11.68
CA PRO A 41 -18.67 3.36 10.93
C PRO A 41 -19.93 4.25 10.92
N PHE A 42 -20.01 5.26 11.80
CA PHE A 42 -21.10 6.25 11.78
C PHE A 42 -20.86 7.42 10.82
N ILE A 43 -19.65 7.57 10.27
CA ILE A 43 -19.30 8.57 9.24
C ILE A 43 -19.11 7.86 7.89
N ILE A 44 -20.05 6.99 7.52
CA ILE A 44 -20.25 6.54 6.13
C ILE A 44 -21.38 7.37 5.50
N ASP A 45 -21.38 8.68 5.76
CA ASP A 45 -22.12 9.65 4.96
C ASP A 45 -21.52 11.08 4.93
N PRO A 46 -20.22 11.27 4.60
CA PRO A 46 -19.68 12.61 4.38
C PRO A 46 -19.89 13.11 2.93
N LEU A 47 -20.33 12.26 2.00
CA LEU A 47 -20.54 12.62 0.59
C LEU A 47 -21.98 13.01 0.22
N LYS A 48 -23.01 12.80 1.06
CA LYS A 48 -24.34 13.35 0.76
C LYS A 48 -24.44 14.86 0.99
N ASN A 49 -23.62 15.45 1.86
CA ASN A 49 -23.85 16.83 2.32
C ASN A 49 -22.87 17.89 1.77
N SER A 50 -21.83 17.52 1.02
CA SER A 50 -20.81 18.49 0.54
C SER A 50 -20.87 18.77 -0.98
N LEU A 51 -21.51 17.91 -1.77
CA LEU A 51 -21.65 18.11 -3.21
C LEU A 51 -23.12 17.93 -3.58
N GLY A 52 -23.84 19.05 -3.72
CA GLY A 52 -25.25 19.13 -4.11
C GLY A 52 -25.54 18.64 -5.54
N GLY A 53 -25.06 17.44 -5.88
CA GLY A 53 -25.28 16.75 -7.14
C GLY A 53 -26.11 15.51 -6.89
N SER A 54 -27.35 15.52 -7.40
CA SER A 54 -28.21 14.35 -7.52
C SER A 54 -27.52 13.26 -8.38
N GLY A 55 -26.75 12.39 -7.73
CA GLY A 55 -26.07 11.27 -8.36
C GLY A 55 -25.58 10.29 -7.31
N ASN A 56 -25.88 9.00 -7.52
CA ASN A 56 -25.77 7.91 -6.54
C ASN A 56 -24.30 7.51 -6.23
N LYS A 57 -23.47 8.44 -5.75
CA LYS A 57 -22.03 8.25 -5.52
C LYS A 57 -21.69 7.57 -4.18
N GLY A 58 -22.66 7.40 -3.28
CA GLY A 58 -22.47 6.68 -2.01
C GLY A 58 -22.22 5.17 -2.17
N SER A 59 -22.54 4.59 -3.34
CA SER A 59 -22.36 3.16 -3.62
C SER A 59 -20.89 2.75 -3.80
N VAL A 60 -20.03 3.65 -4.26
CA VAL A 60 -18.62 3.33 -4.60
C VAL A 60 -17.79 3.16 -3.33
N PHE A 61 -18.08 3.95 -2.29
CA PHE A 61 -17.36 3.95 -1.02
C PHE A 61 -17.48 2.61 -0.27
N HIS A 62 -18.68 2.01 -0.27
CA HIS A 62 -18.93 0.73 0.39
C HIS A 62 -18.37 -0.47 -0.40
N GLN A 63 -18.37 -0.37 -1.73
CA GLN A 63 -17.87 -1.43 -2.60
C GLN A 63 -16.34 -1.55 -2.56
N ASN A 64 -15.61 -0.43 -2.58
CA ASN A 64 -14.14 -0.47 -2.56
C ASN A 64 -13.58 -0.94 -1.20
N LEU A 65 -14.23 -0.55 -0.09
CA LEU A 65 -13.84 -1.02 1.24
C LEU A 65 -13.99 -2.55 1.36
N MET A 66 -15.05 -3.12 0.78
CA MET A 66 -15.27 -4.57 0.73
C MET A 66 -14.33 -5.28 -0.27
N LEU A 67 -14.04 -4.67 -1.41
CA LEU A 67 -13.12 -5.22 -2.42
C LEU A 67 -11.67 -5.32 -1.91
N ASN A 68 -11.18 -4.32 -1.16
CA ASN A 68 -9.86 -4.37 -0.54
C ASN A 68 -9.77 -5.47 0.53
N GLN A 69 -10.84 -5.73 1.29
CA GLN A 69 -10.90 -6.86 2.24
C GLN A 69 -10.91 -8.22 1.55
N LEU A 70 -11.45 -8.32 0.34
CA LEU A 70 -11.43 -9.56 -0.45
C LEU A 70 -10.09 -9.80 -1.15
N GLN A 71 -9.30 -8.76 -1.43
CA GLN A 71 -7.96 -8.87 -2.03
C GLN A 71 -6.86 -9.16 -1.00
N ALA A 72 -6.99 -8.66 0.24
CA ALA A 72 -6.17 -9.05 1.37
C ALA A 72 -6.70 -10.38 1.94
N GLY A 73 -6.52 -11.47 1.18
CA GLY A 73 -7.17 -12.76 1.38
C GLY A 73 -7.38 -13.14 2.84
N THR A 74 -8.62 -12.97 3.33
CA THR A 74 -9.28 -13.82 4.32
C THR A 74 -10.76 -13.44 4.35
N GLU A 75 -11.65 -14.39 4.04
CA GLU A 75 -12.90 -14.43 4.79
C GLU A 75 -12.58 -14.96 6.19
N PRO A 76 -12.77 -14.19 7.28
CA PRO A 76 -12.65 -14.77 8.59
C PRO A 76 -13.98 -15.46 8.90
N ARG A 77 -14.06 -16.76 8.57
CA ARG A 77 -14.75 -17.66 9.49
C ARG A 77 -13.87 -17.71 10.73
N THR A 78 -14.40 -17.32 11.88
CA THR A 78 -13.76 -17.68 13.15
C THR A 78 -13.59 -19.20 13.15
N SER A 79 -12.45 -19.68 13.64
CA SER A 79 -12.15 -21.12 13.79
C SER A 79 -13.12 -21.87 14.73
N LEU A 80 -14.18 -21.20 15.20
CA LEU A 80 -15.11 -21.67 16.23
C LEU A 80 -16.60 -21.42 15.93
N GLY A 81 -16.96 -20.97 14.72
CA GLY A 81 -18.38 -21.00 14.28
C GLY A 81 -19.36 -20.11 15.07
N ALA A 82 -18.90 -19.03 15.72
CA ALA A 82 -19.78 -18.11 16.44
C ALA A 82 -20.56 -17.17 15.50
N ARG A 83 -21.82 -16.86 15.84
CA ARG A 83 -22.68 -15.93 15.09
C ARG A 83 -22.17 -14.50 15.19
N LYS A 84 -22.21 -13.80 14.05
CA LYS A 84 -21.64 -12.47 13.76
C LYS A 84 -22.33 -11.27 14.47
N ALA A 85 -23.24 -11.48 15.41
CA ALA A 85 -24.09 -10.40 15.96
C ALA A 85 -23.45 -9.65 17.14
N ASP A 86 -22.38 -10.19 17.73
CA ASP A 86 -21.81 -9.69 18.98
C ASP A 86 -20.30 -9.40 18.86
N ALA A 87 -19.70 -9.70 17.70
CA ALA A 87 -18.32 -9.36 17.44
C ALA A 87 -18.23 -7.84 17.21
N GLU A 88 -17.55 -7.12 18.11
CA GLU A 88 -17.08 -5.77 17.81
C GLU A 88 -16.43 -5.81 16.43
N LEU A 89 -16.91 -4.96 15.52
CA LEU A 89 -16.30 -4.84 14.20
C LEU A 89 -14.82 -4.56 14.42
N PRO A 90 -13.91 -5.28 13.72
CA PRO A 90 -12.49 -5.03 13.86
C PRO A 90 -12.23 -3.54 13.61
N GLU A 91 -11.33 -2.95 14.39
CA GLU A 91 -10.90 -1.58 14.13
C GLU A 91 -10.36 -1.51 12.70
N MET A 92 -11.03 -0.74 11.87
CA MET A 92 -10.61 -0.50 10.50
C MET A 92 -9.86 0.82 10.44
N TYR A 93 -8.76 0.84 9.72
CA TYR A 93 -7.97 2.04 9.45
C TYR A 93 -7.94 2.29 7.96
N TYR A 94 -7.89 3.57 7.59
CA TYR A 94 -7.63 3.98 6.22
C TYR A 94 -6.43 4.92 6.14
N ALA A 95 -5.81 4.95 4.96
CA ALA A 95 -4.71 5.86 4.68
C ALA A 95 -5.25 7.29 4.61
N PHE A 96 -4.87 8.12 5.58
CA PHE A 96 -5.25 9.53 5.65
C PHE A 96 -4.40 10.40 4.72
N SER A 97 -3.13 10.05 4.57
CA SER A 97 -2.29 10.51 3.46
C SER A 97 -2.17 9.39 2.43
N PRO A 98 -1.79 9.67 1.18
CA PRO A 98 -1.51 8.63 0.20
C PRO A 98 -0.56 7.56 0.75
N ASN A 99 -0.95 6.29 0.63
CA ASN A 99 -0.14 5.17 1.11
C ASN A 99 0.97 4.88 0.08
N LEU A 100 2.15 5.48 0.28
CA LEU A 100 3.24 5.40 -0.69
C LEU A 100 3.74 3.97 -0.92
N ALA A 101 3.59 3.06 0.05
CA ALA A 101 3.96 1.65 -0.11
C ALA A 101 3.04 0.90 -1.09
N ASN A 102 1.84 1.42 -1.37
CA ASN A 102 0.86 0.88 -2.30
C ASN A 102 1.14 1.38 -3.74
N GLY A 103 2.41 1.30 -4.13
CA GLY A 103 2.94 1.71 -5.42
C GLY A 103 3.28 0.54 -6.34
N LEU A 104 3.83 0.86 -7.51
CA LEU A 104 4.16 -0.10 -8.56
C LEU A 104 5.67 -0.17 -8.78
N LEU A 105 6.26 -1.36 -8.57
CA LEU A 105 7.66 -1.62 -8.88
C LEU A 105 7.81 -2.14 -10.31
N LEU A 106 8.56 -1.37 -11.11
CA LEU A 106 8.88 -1.65 -12.50
C LEU A 106 10.41 -1.73 -12.65
N SER A 107 10.85 -2.48 -13.64
CA SER A 107 12.25 -2.45 -14.09
C SER A 107 12.32 -2.50 -15.60
N SER A 108 13.35 -1.86 -16.13
CA SER A 108 13.83 -2.17 -17.48
C SER A 108 14.98 -3.16 -17.40
N PRO A 109 15.14 -4.06 -18.38
CA PRO A 109 16.35 -4.87 -18.48
C PRO A 109 17.59 -3.97 -18.40
N PRO A 110 18.66 -4.43 -17.75
CA PRO A 110 19.90 -3.67 -17.72
C PRO A 110 20.33 -3.31 -19.15
N ALA A 111 20.76 -2.07 -19.38
CA ALA A 111 21.46 -1.77 -20.62
C ALA A 111 22.74 -2.62 -20.65
N ASP A 112 22.92 -3.44 -21.69
CA ASP A 112 24.14 -4.23 -21.85
C ASP A 112 25.35 -3.30 -21.89
N ASN A 113 26.17 -3.37 -20.84
CA ASN A 113 27.40 -2.60 -20.72
C ASN A 113 28.64 -3.43 -21.09
N GLY A 114 28.44 -4.66 -21.60
CA GLY A 114 29.51 -5.58 -22.01
C GLY A 114 30.26 -6.25 -20.87
N ASN A 115 29.97 -5.93 -19.61
CA ASN A 115 30.75 -6.38 -18.44
C ASN A 115 29.97 -7.32 -17.49
N GLY A 116 28.69 -7.56 -17.76
CA GLY A 116 27.87 -8.51 -17.00
C GLY A 116 27.49 -8.05 -15.58
N ASP A 117 27.77 -6.80 -15.22
CA ASP A 117 27.45 -6.19 -13.92
C ASP A 117 26.31 -5.16 -14.00
N ALA A 118 25.72 -4.98 -15.19
CA ALA A 118 24.62 -4.06 -15.39
C ALA A 118 23.40 -4.45 -14.53
N GLN A 119 22.98 -3.54 -13.65
CA GLN A 119 21.79 -3.71 -12.82
C GLN A 119 20.53 -3.22 -13.56
N PRO A 120 19.35 -3.77 -13.26
CA PRO A 120 18.10 -3.24 -13.79
C PRO A 120 17.89 -1.80 -13.33
N ASP A 121 17.32 -0.95 -14.19
CA ASP A 121 16.84 0.37 -13.76
C ASP A 121 15.49 0.17 -13.04
N TRP A 122 15.56 0.05 -11.71
CA TRP A 122 14.38 -0.10 -10.86
C TRP A 122 13.68 1.23 -10.66
N VAL A 123 12.38 1.27 -10.96
CA VAL A 123 11.50 2.41 -10.74
C VAL A 123 10.37 2.00 -9.81
N PHE A 124 10.13 2.80 -8.78
CA PHE A 124 8.96 2.64 -7.92
C PHE A 124 8.03 3.83 -8.13
N ALA A 125 6.91 3.57 -8.80
CA ALA A 125 5.88 4.56 -9.09
C ALA A 125 4.82 4.57 -7.97
N TYR A 126 4.72 5.66 -7.22
CA TYR A 126 3.81 5.79 -6.08
C TYR A 126 2.91 7.02 -6.20
N THR A 127 1.78 7.01 -5.49
CA THR A 127 0.89 8.17 -5.43
C THR A 127 1.60 9.37 -4.79
N LYS A 128 1.60 10.51 -5.46
CA LYS A 128 2.13 11.77 -4.96
C LYS A 128 1.49 12.09 -3.59
N PRO A 129 2.29 12.35 -2.54
CA PRO A 129 1.76 12.47 -1.18
C PRO A 129 1.02 13.79 -0.92
N ASP A 130 1.39 14.87 -1.61
CA ASP A 130 0.89 16.24 -1.38
C ASP A 130 0.88 16.63 0.11
N GLY A 131 1.97 16.24 0.80
CA GLY A 131 2.21 16.47 2.20
C GLY A 131 2.68 17.89 2.52
N PRO A 132 2.94 18.17 3.82
CA PRO A 132 3.40 19.48 4.26
C PRO A 132 4.68 19.91 3.54
N LEU A 133 4.76 21.17 3.17
CA LEU A 133 5.96 21.76 2.57
C LEU A 133 6.89 22.31 3.66
N VAL A 134 8.13 21.85 3.67
CA VAL A 134 9.23 22.44 4.45
C VAL A 134 10.28 22.92 3.45
N ASP A 135 10.65 24.21 3.54
CA ASP A 135 11.52 24.88 2.56
C ASP A 135 11.04 24.72 1.11
N GLY A 136 9.73 24.75 0.90
CA GLY A 136 9.09 24.61 -0.41
C GLY A 136 9.07 23.19 -0.97
N LYS A 137 9.44 22.18 -0.18
CA LYS A 137 9.48 20.77 -0.59
C LYS A 137 8.59 19.90 0.28
N ASP A 138 7.86 19.00 -0.35
CA ASP A 138 7.04 18.01 0.33
C ASP A 138 7.92 17.06 1.17
N ILE A 139 7.65 16.97 2.47
CA ILE A 139 8.46 16.16 3.39
C ILE A 139 8.23 14.66 3.23
N PHE A 140 7.06 14.22 2.79
CA PHE A 140 6.74 12.81 2.58
C PHE A 140 7.40 12.33 1.29
N ALA A 141 7.31 13.13 0.22
CA ALA A 141 8.05 12.93 -1.02
C ALA A 141 9.56 12.79 -0.77
N GLN A 142 10.15 13.72 -0.01
CA GLN A 142 11.55 13.64 0.37
C GLN A 142 11.89 12.38 1.17
N GLY A 143 11.00 11.96 2.08
CA GLY A 143 11.13 10.71 2.81
C GLY A 143 11.20 9.49 1.87
N ALA A 144 10.31 9.43 0.89
CA ALA A 144 10.29 8.37 -0.12
C ALA A 144 11.55 8.38 -0.99
N VAL A 145 11.94 9.53 -1.52
CA VAL A 145 13.17 9.70 -2.33
C VAL A 145 14.40 9.21 -1.57
N LYS A 146 14.53 9.60 -0.30
CA LYS A 146 15.64 9.19 0.56
C LYS A 146 15.63 7.69 0.85
N ALA A 147 14.45 7.12 1.14
CA ALA A 147 14.32 5.71 1.50
C ALA A 147 14.60 4.79 0.30
N LEU A 148 14.00 5.09 -0.86
CA LEU A 148 14.14 4.30 -2.10
C LEU A 148 15.54 4.46 -2.71
N GLY A 149 16.10 5.68 -2.70
CA GLY A 149 17.43 5.93 -3.23
C GLY A 149 18.55 5.16 -2.51
N ARG A 150 18.38 4.83 -1.22
CA ARG A 150 19.33 4.01 -0.45
C ARG A 150 19.48 2.58 -0.98
N VAL A 151 18.48 2.09 -1.70
CA VAL A 151 18.46 0.73 -2.27
C VAL A 151 18.55 0.75 -3.80
N GLY A 152 18.94 1.89 -4.40
CA GLY A 152 19.11 2.02 -5.85
C GLY A 152 17.79 2.02 -6.63
N VAL A 153 16.66 2.28 -5.98
CA VAL A 153 15.35 2.35 -6.64
C VAL A 153 15.00 3.82 -6.90
N ARG A 154 14.65 4.13 -8.15
CA ARG A 154 14.28 5.47 -8.57
C ARG A 154 12.80 5.76 -8.24
N PRO A 155 12.50 6.76 -7.41
CA PRO A 155 11.13 7.19 -7.13
C PRO A 155 10.49 7.83 -8.38
N TYR A 156 9.20 7.56 -8.60
CA TYR A 156 8.39 8.24 -9.60
C TYR A 156 7.01 8.58 -9.02
N GLU A 157 6.66 9.86 -8.99
CA GLU A 157 5.39 10.32 -8.44
C GLU A 157 4.28 10.30 -9.50
N ILE A 158 3.12 9.78 -9.14
CA ILE A 158 1.90 9.81 -9.94
C ILE A 158 0.86 10.61 -9.17
N ASP A 159 0.30 11.64 -9.80
CA ASP A 159 -0.89 12.31 -9.26
C ASP A 159 -2.10 11.38 -9.39
N ALA A 160 -2.41 10.68 -8.29
CA ALA A 160 -3.49 9.72 -8.18
C ALA A 160 -4.55 10.12 -7.14
N TRP A 161 -4.53 11.38 -6.70
CA TRP A 161 -5.38 11.85 -5.62
C TRP A 161 -6.87 11.64 -5.93
N ASP A 162 -7.33 12.21 -7.05
CA ASP A 162 -8.76 12.25 -7.39
C ASP A 162 -9.30 10.90 -7.84
N TRP A 163 -8.49 10.10 -8.53
CA TRP A 163 -8.96 8.89 -9.21
C TRP A 163 -8.61 7.58 -8.49
N ALA A 164 -7.72 7.60 -7.49
CA ALA A 164 -7.41 6.43 -6.64
C ALA A 164 -7.54 6.74 -5.15
N HIS A 165 -6.84 7.76 -4.63
CA HIS A 165 -6.73 7.99 -3.19
C HIS A 165 -8.07 8.27 -2.51
N LEU A 166 -8.89 9.18 -3.07
CA LEU A 166 -10.24 9.45 -2.56
C LEU A 166 -11.14 8.20 -2.57
N GLY A 167 -10.86 7.24 -3.47
CA GLY A 167 -11.52 5.95 -3.57
C GLY A 167 -10.99 4.87 -2.62
N GLN A 168 -10.12 5.23 -1.66
CA GLN A 168 -9.45 4.33 -0.71
C GLN A 168 -8.48 3.33 -1.38
N GLY A 169 -7.90 3.71 -2.52
CA GLY A 169 -6.88 2.95 -3.23
C GLY A 169 -5.69 3.82 -3.59
N GLU A 170 -4.68 3.23 -4.21
CA GLU A 170 -3.50 3.94 -4.73
C GLU A 170 -3.14 3.38 -6.12
N VAL A 171 -2.02 3.83 -6.69
CA VAL A 171 -1.50 3.36 -7.98
C VAL A 171 -1.58 1.83 -8.12
N HIS A 172 -1.14 1.08 -7.11
CA HIS A 172 -1.17 -0.39 -7.13
C HIS A 172 -2.60 -0.95 -7.20
N CYS A 173 -3.57 -0.39 -6.46
CA CYS A 173 -4.97 -0.86 -6.46
C CYS A 173 -5.63 -0.79 -7.85
N THR A 174 -5.15 0.12 -8.69
CA THR A 174 -5.71 0.40 -10.02
C THR A 174 -4.89 -0.18 -11.17
N SER A 175 -3.79 -0.86 -10.86
CA SER A 175 -2.85 -1.37 -11.84
C SER A 175 -2.52 -2.84 -11.59
N ASN A 176 -1.86 -3.46 -12.56
CA ASN A 176 -1.29 -4.79 -12.41
C ASN A 176 -0.10 -4.92 -13.36
N VAL A 177 0.83 -5.84 -13.08
CA VAL A 177 2.05 -6.02 -13.86
C VAL A 177 2.26 -7.50 -14.15
N TRP A 178 2.59 -7.80 -15.40
CA TRP A 178 3.08 -9.11 -15.81
C TRP A 178 4.58 -9.15 -15.57
N ARG A 179 5.07 -10.25 -14.97
CA ARG A 179 6.49 -10.42 -14.65
C ARG A 179 7.06 -11.56 -15.49
N ASP A 180 8.29 -11.38 -15.97
CA ASP A 180 9.02 -12.45 -16.61
C ASP A 180 9.47 -13.46 -15.55
N VAL A 181 9.11 -14.73 -15.76
CA VAL A 181 9.46 -15.88 -14.91
C VAL A 181 10.45 -16.81 -15.61
N SER A 182 10.87 -16.48 -16.83
CA SER A 182 11.87 -17.26 -17.58
C SER A 182 13.22 -17.43 -16.87
N PRO A 183 13.68 -16.50 -16.00
CA PRO A 183 14.89 -16.71 -15.20
C PRO A 183 14.74 -17.69 -14.03
N ASP A 184 13.51 -18.00 -13.61
CA ASP A 184 13.27 -18.83 -12.45
C ASP A 184 13.56 -20.31 -12.75
N ALA A 185 14.07 -21.02 -11.74
CA ALA A 185 14.21 -22.47 -11.84
C ALA A 185 12.82 -23.11 -12.07
N ALA A 186 12.73 -24.02 -13.04
CA ALA A 186 11.49 -24.74 -13.31
C ALA A 186 11.00 -25.42 -12.02
N TRP A 187 9.81 -25.03 -11.57
CA TRP A 187 9.30 -25.37 -10.23
C TRP A 187 9.21 -26.88 -9.97
N TRP A 188 9.07 -27.70 -11.01
CA TRP A 188 9.03 -29.16 -10.91
C TRP A 188 10.41 -29.82 -10.79
N ARG A 189 11.50 -29.05 -10.95
CA ARG A 189 12.89 -29.54 -10.79
C ARG A 189 13.38 -29.43 -9.36
N THR A 190 12.76 -28.58 -8.54
CA THR A 190 12.95 -28.56 -7.09
C THR A 190 12.14 -29.70 -6.47
N ARG A 191 12.75 -30.89 -6.35
CA ARG A 191 12.29 -31.93 -5.43
C ARG A 191 13.09 -31.80 -4.13
N ASN A 192 12.38 -31.76 -3.01
CA ASN A 192 12.95 -32.07 -1.69
C ASN A 192 13.54 -33.48 -1.69
#